data_AF-A0A1W9WVZ0-F1
#
_entry.id   AF-A0A1W9WVZ0-F1
#
_cell.length_a   1.000
_cell.length_b   1.000
_cell.length_c   1.000
_cell.angle_alpha   90.00
_cell.angle_beta   90.00
_cell.angle_gamma   90.00
#
_symmetry.space_group_name_H-M   'P 1'
#
loop_
_entity.id
_entity.type
_entity.pdbx_description
1 polymer ?
#
loop_
_entity_poly.entity_id
_entity_poly.type
_entity_poly.pdbx_seq_one_letter_code
_entity_poly.pdbx_strand_id
1 'polypeptide(L)' 'MSAEKDKITNDVLAKFKALNLDEHHALPARWLSLIYYPTLTQQEKAVFQDTVRDLIADGIVRHVRNTIMLTKKGVETIY' A
#
# COMPACT_ATOMS: atom_id res chain seq x y z
N MET A 1 12.86 -4.82 -10.91
CA MET A 1 11.97 -4.68 -9.73
C MET A 1 11.88 -6.04 -9.08
N SER A 2 12.03 -6.11 -7.75
CA SER A 2 11.99 -7.39 -7.01
C SER A 2 10.55 -7.90 -6.96
N ALA A 3 10.32 -9.18 -7.23
CA ALA A 3 8.98 -9.76 -7.28
C ALA A 3 8.17 -9.52 -5.99
N GLU A 4 8.87 -9.42 -4.85
CA GLU A 4 8.30 -9.10 -3.55
C GLU A 4 7.72 -7.68 -3.48
N LYS A 5 8.38 -6.68 -4.10
CA LYS A 5 7.89 -5.28 -4.13
C LYS A 5 6.60 -5.19 -4.94
N ASP A 6 6.59 -5.82 -6.11
CA ASP A 6 5.42 -5.89 -6.98
C ASP A 6 4.25 -6.58 -6.28
N LYS A 7 4.52 -7.69 -5.58
CA LYS A 7 3.52 -8.40 -4.79
C LYS A 7 2.92 -7.53 -3.69
N ILE A 8 3.76 -6.83 -2.91
CA ILE A 8 3.29 -5.93 -1.84
C ILE A 8 2.44 -4.80 -2.39
N THR A 9 2.89 -4.19 -3.48
CA THR A 9 2.16 -3.13 -4.18
C THR A 9 0.79 -3.64 -4.60
N ASN A 10 0.75 -4.81 -5.26
CA ASN A 10 -0.49 -5.39 -5.75
C ASN A 10 -1.44 -5.77 -4.60
N ASP A 11 -0.94 -6.30 -3.49
CA ASP A 11 -1.74 -6.60 -2.29
C ASP A 11 -2.37 -5.34 -1.67
N VAL A 12 -1.57 -4.27 -1.53
CA VAL A 12 -2.04 -2.99 -1.00
C VAL A 12 -3.12 -2.40 -1.91
N LEU A 13 -2.87 -2.35 -3.23
CA LEU A 13 -3.83 -1.87 -4.23
C LEU A 13 -5.09 -2.73 -4.29
N ALA A 14 -4.95 -4.05 -4.24
CA ALA A 14 -6.06 -4.98 -4.17
C ALA A 14 -6.89 -4.75 -2.90
N LYS A 15 -6.25 -4.38 -1.77
CA LYS A 15 -6.98 -4.03 -0.56
C LYS A 15 -7.77 -2.73 -0.70
N PHE A 16 -7.21 -1.71 -1.33
CA PHE A 16 -7.94 -0.49 -1.67
C PHE A 16 -9.16 -0.81 -2.57
N LYS A 17 -8.96 -1.64 -3.60
CA LYS A 17 -10.03 -2.11 -4.50
C LYS A 17 -11.10 -2.91 -3.76
N ALA A 18 -10.71 -3.84 -2.91
CA ALA A 18 -11.62 -4.69 -2.14
C ALA A 18 -12.47 -3.88 -1.13
N LEU A 19 -11.94 -2.76 -0.65
CA LEU A 19 -12.66 -1.85 0.24
C LEU A 19 -13.43 -0.75 -0.51
N ASN A 20 -13.39 -0.72 -1.86
CA ASN A 20 -13.93 0.36 -2.70
C ASN A 20 -13.52 1.74 -2.17
N LEU A 21 -12.26 1.89 -1.79
CA LEU A 21 -11.75 3.16 -1.26
C LEU A 21 -11.38 4.09 -2.43
N ASP A 22 -12.09 5.20 -2.54
CA ASP A 22 -11.78 6.29 -3.48
C ASP A 22 -10.48 7.03 -3.16
N GLU A 23 -10.09 7.98 -4.03
CA GLU A 23 -8.91 8.85 -3.95
C GLU A 23 -8.79 9.71 -2.66
N HIS A 24 -9.82 9.72 -1.82
CA HIS A 24 -9.85 10.43 -0.54
C HIS A 24 -9.88 9.49 0.67
N HIS A 25 -9.92 8.18 0.45
CA HIS A 25 -10.04 7.20 1.50
C HIS A 25 -8.69 6.60 1.86
N ALA A 26 -8.43 6.54 3.16
CA ALA A 26 -7.22 5.97 3.70
C ALA A 26 -7.41 4.52 4.10
N LEU A 27 -6.36 3.72 3.90
CA LEU A 27 -6.34 2.38 4.48
C LEU A 27 -6.41 2.48 6.01
N PRO A 28 -6.96 1.48 6.69
CA PRO A 28 -6.87 1.44 8.14
C PRO A 28 -5.40 1.33 8.55
N ALA A 29 -4.88 2.28 9.34
CA ALA A 29 -3.52 2.27 9.89
C ALA A 29 -3.17 0.92 10.55
N ARG A 30 -4.16 0.36 11.25
CA ARG A 30 -4.10 -0.92 11.93
C ARG A 30 -4.01 -2.09 10.96
N TRP A 31 -4.59 -2.01 9.77
CA TRP A 31 -4.55 -3.11 8.81
C TRP A 31 -3.12 -3.35 8.32
N LEU A 32 -2.36 -2.29 7.98
CA LEU A 32 -0.96 -2.45 7.55
C LEU A 32 -0.09 -3.09 8.64
N SER A 33 -0.10 -2.56 9.86
CA SER A 33 0.82 -3.04 10.91
C SER A 33 0.33 -4.28 11.66
N LEU A 34 -0.99 -4.49 11.82
CA LEU A 34 -1.55 -5.58 12.62
C LEU A 34 -2.07 -6.75 11.79
N ILE A 35 -2.36 -6.55 10.51
CA ILE A 35 -2.92 -7.61 9.65
C ILE A 35 -1.92 -7.94 8.54
N TYR A 36 -1.49 -6.95 7.77
CA TYR A 36 -0.64 -7.17 6.61
C TYR A 36 0.80 -7.50 7.00
N TYR A 37 1.45 -6.66 7.81
CA TYR A 37 2.83 -6.85 8.25
C TYR A 37 3.12 -8.23 8.87
N PRO A 38 2.28 -8.80 9.78
CA PRO A 38 2.52 -10.15 10.29
C PRO A 38 2.33 -11.26 9.25
N THR A 39 1.52 -11.04 8.19
CA THR A 39 1.36 -12.02 7.09
C THR A 39 2.53 -12.07 6.13
N LEU A 40 3.39 -11.04 6.14
CA LEU A 40 4.58 -10.97 5.30
C LEU A 40 5.71 -11.87 5.80
N THR A 41 6.41 -12.48 4.87
CA THR A 41 7.67 -13.20 5.11
C THR A 41 8.82 -12.25 5.45
N GLN A 42 9.94 -12.78 5.95
CA GLN A 42 11.10 -11.96 6.34
C GLN A 42 11.67 -11.15 5.16
N GLN A 43 11.65 -11.70 3.95
CA GLN A 43 12.08 -11.01 2.72
C GLN A 43 11.10 -9.89 2.36
N GLU A 44 9.79 -10.16 2.39
CA GLU A 44 8.77 -9.16 2.12
C GLU A 44 8.80 -8.02 3.15
N LYS A 45 9.04 -8.30 4.43
CA LYS A 45 9.20 -7.27 5.47
C LYS A 45 10.39 -6.35 5.20
N ALA A 46 11.50 -6.91 4.70
CA ALA A 46 12.69 -6.13 4.37
C ALA A 46 12.41 -5.15 3.21
N VAL A 47 11.63 -5.58 2.22
CA VAL A 47 11.26 -4.70 1.09
C VAL A 47 9.99 -3.89 1.34
N PHE A 48 9.18 -4.21 2.36
CA PHE A 48 7.90 -3.54 2.63
C PHE A 48 8.06 -2.05 2.91
N GLN A 49 8.98 -1.68 3.80
CA GLN A 49 9.25 -0.26 4.07
C GLN A 49 9.71 0.48 2.82
N ASP A 50 10.57 -0.15 2.01
CA ASP A 50 11.09 0.44 0.79
C ASP A 50 9.98 0.58 -0.26
N THR A 51 9.12 -0.44 -0.40
CA THR A 51 7.96 -0.44 -1.29
C THR A 51 6.94 0.63 -0.90
N VAL A 52 6.61 0.76 0.39
CA VAL A 52 5.70 1.82 0.86
C VAL A 52 6.30 3.19 0.56
N ARG A 53 7.64 3.35 0.71
CA ARG A 53 8.33 4.60 0.38
C ARG A 53 8.30 4.87 -1.13
N ASP A 54 8.51 3.86 -1.96
CA ASP A 54 8.37 3.92 -3.42
C ASP A 54 6.94 4.34 -3.82
N LEU A 55 5.90 3.73 -3.24
CA LEU A 55 4.50 4.07 -3.50
C LEU A 55 4.17 5.53 -3.13
N ILE A 56 4.78 6.03 -2.06
CA ILE A 56 4.65 7.44 -1.65
C ILE A 56 5.41 8.35 -2.61
N ALA A 57 6.62 7.95 -3.02
CA ALA A 57 7.46 8.72 -3.94
C ALA A 57 6.88 8.79 -5.36
N ASP A 58 6.28 7.69 -5.83
CA ASP A 58 5.58 7.63 -7.11
C ASP A 58 4.27 8.44 -7.10
N GLY A 59 3.79 8.77 -5.89
CA GLY A 59 2.56 9.51 -5.69
C GLY A 59 1.31 8.67 -5.90
N ILE A 60 1.42 7.34 -5.83
CA ILE A 60 0.28 6.39 -5.86
C ILE A 60 -0.50 6.51 -4.55
N VAL A 61 0.22 6.54 -3.42
CA VAL A 61 -0.35 6.76 -2.10
C VAL A 61 0.30 7.96 -1.44
N ARG A 62 -0.39 8.58 -0.49
CA ARG A 62 0.13 9.67 0.33
C ARG A 62 0.11 9.28 1.79
N HIS A 63 1.18 9.61 2.51
CA HIS A 63 1.18 9.45 3.97
C HIS A 63 0.25 10.48 4.62
N VAL A 64 -0.74 10.00 5.36
CA VAL A 64 -1.71 10.80 6.11
C VAL A 64 -1.73 10.34 7.56
N ARG A 65 -1.14 11.15 8.44
CA ARG A 65 -1.00 10.90 9.89
C ARG A 65 -0.27 9.57 10.19
N ASN A 66 -1.04 8.52 10.49
CA ASN A 66 -0.55 7.18 10.84
C ASN A 66 -0.90 6.12 9.79
N THR A 67 -1.35 6.54 8.61
CA THR A 67 -1.76 5.63 7.55
C THR A 67 -1.39 6.17 6.16
N ILE A 68 -1.65 5.36 5.14
CA ILE A 68 -1.56 5.74 3.74
C ILE A 68 -2.96 5.97 3.17
N MET A 69 -3.10 7.06 2.44
CA MET A 69 -4.28 7.42 1.69
C MET A 69 -4.03 7.19 0.21
N LEU A 70 -5.03 6.69 -0.50
CA LEU A 70 -4.93 6.63 -1.95
C LEU A 70 -4.90 8.06 -2.52
N THR A 71 -4.33 8.24 -3.69
CA THR A 71 -4.37 9.50 -4.44
C THR A 71 -5.10 9.28 -5.76
N LYS A 72 -5.35 10.36 -6.52
CA LYS A 72 -5.86 10.23 -7.90
C LYS A 72 -5.05 9.27 -8.76
N LYS A 73 -3.72 9.42 -8.74
CA LYS A 73 -2.81 8.56 -9.51
C LYS A 73 -2.93 7.10 -9.07
N GLY A 74 -3.09 6.89 -7.76
CA GLY A 74 -3.37 5.57 -7.19
C GLY A 74 -4.68 4.98 -7.71
N VAL A 75 -5.77 5.75 -7.74
CA VAL A 75 -7.05 5.30 -8.31
C VAL A 75 -6.91 4.93 -9.78
N GLU A 76 -6.26 5.77 -10.59
CA GLU A 76 -5.98 5.50 -12.02
C GLU A 76 -5.11 4.26 -12.26
N THR A 77 -4.38 3.80 -11.25
CA THR A 77 -3.59 2.57 -11.34
C THR A 77 -4.44 1.32 -11.06
N ILE A 78 -5.59 1.47 -10.38
CA ILE A 78 -6.43 0.36 -9.90
C ILE A 78 -7.73 0.22 -10.70
N TYR A 79 -8.20 1.31 -11.31
CA TYR A 79 -9.40 1.47 -12.14
C TYR A 79 -9.03 1.87 -13.57
#